data_AF-A0A3B4BBM2-F1
#
_entry.id   AF-A0A3B4BBM2-F1
#
_cell.length_a   1.000
_cell.length_b   1.000
_cell.length_c   1.000
_cell.angle_alpha   90.00
_cell.angle_beta   90.00
_cell.angle_gamma   90.00
#
_symmetry.space_group_name_H-M   'P 1'
#
loop_
_entity.id
_entity.type
_entity.pdbx_description
1 polymer ?
#
loop_
_entity_poly.entity_id
_entity_poly.type
_entity_poly.pdbx_seq_one_letter_code
_entity_poly.pdbx_strand_id
1 'polypeptide(L)'
;MCSTAVVSLDCEMVGTGPGGRVSEVARCSVIDYHGNVLFDEYIRPIGQITDYRSPWSGIRKHHLTKAMPFSHARDRVQSLLDSKVLVGHSVQFDLKSLDLVHPGHMIRDTSCTHLLTRLAGFPREHRPSLKALTNRLLHRKIQVGSRGHCSVEDANAALDLYKLVEGEWEREAELSLRDEQDPTPPSYASSQHFLNDEYWPHPP
;
A
#
# COMPACT_ATOMS: atom_id res chain seq x y z
N MET A 1 -21.10 12.03 -11.09
CA MET A 1 -19.86 11.35 -10.68
C MET A 1 -20.11 10.77 -9.30
N CYS A 2 -20.06 9.44 -9.15
CA CYS A 2 -20.06 8.85 -7.82
C CYS A 2 -18.74 9.29 -7.17
N SER A 3 -18.80 10.00 -6.04
CA SER A 3 -17.58 10.34 -5.30
C SER A 3 -16.96 9.03 -4.82
N THR A 4 -15.84 8.63 -5.42
CA THR A 4 -15.12 7.43 -4.99
C THR A 4 -14.58 7.71 -3.59
N ALA A 5 -15.05 6.98 -2.59
CA ALA A 5 -14.59 7.18 -1.21
C ALA A 5 -13.19 6.58 -1.02
N VAL A 6 -12.35 7.25 -0.24
CA VAL A 6 -10.98 6.83 0.09
C VAL A 6 -10.94 6.28 1.51
N VAL A 7 -10.23 5.16 1.70
CA VAL A 7 -9.91 4.59 3.01
C VAL A 7 -8.42 4.30 3.08
N SER A 8 -7.87 4.28 4.29
CA SER A 8 -6.49 3.83 4.52
C SER A 8 -6.43 2.67 5.49
N LEU A 9 -5.49 1.75 5.25
CA LEU A 9 -5.34 0.50 5.98
C LEU A 9 -3.88 0.26 6.35
N ASP A 10 -3.66 -0.30 7.54
CA ASP A 10 -2.38 -0.85 7.97
C ASP A 10 -2.61 -2.04 8.92
N CYS A 11 -1.71 -3.04 8.87
CA CYS A 11 -1.74 -4.23 9.70
C CYS A 11 -0.44 -4.43 10.49
N GLU A 12 -0.61 -4.89 11.74
CA GLU A 12 0.48 -5.48 12.50
C GLU A 12 0.44 -7.00 12.38
N MET A 13 1.54 -7.61 11.96
CA MET A 13 1.64 -9.06 11.78
C MET A 13 2.53 -9.73 12.83
N VAL A 14 2.23 -10.99 13.10
CA VAL A 14 3.06 -11.92 13.88
C VAL A 14 3.60 -13.03 12.98
N GLY A 15 4.63 -13.73 13.45
CA GLY A 15 5.18 -14.92 12.83
C GLY A 15 4.51 -16.20 13.34
N THR A 16 3.93 -16.98 12.42
CA THR A 16 3.34 -18.30 12.69
C THR A 16 4.14 -19.42 12.02
N GLY A 17 3.92 -20.65 12.50
CA GLY A 17 4.54 -21.87 11.98
C GLY A 17 6.06 -22.00 12.28
N PRO A 18 6.73 -23.02 11.75
CA PRO A 18 8.15 -23.27 12.05
C PRO A 18 9.04 -22.05 11.77
N GLY A 19 9.67 -21.52 12.82
CA GLY A 19 10.56 -20.38 12.74
C GLY A 19 9.88 -19.03 12.44
N GLY A 20 8.56 -18.92 12.61
CA GLY A 20 7.83 -17.64 12.46
C GLY A 20 7.87 -17.04 11.06
N ARG A 21 8.07 -17.88 10.03
CA ARG A 21 8.28 -17.46 8.64
C ARG A 21 7.00 -17.03 7.93
N VAL A 22 5.84 -17.48 8.41
CA VAL A 22 4.54 -17.08 7.86
C VAL A 22 4.08 -15.83 8.62
N SER A 23 3.80 -14.75 7.89
CA SER A 23 3.26 -13.52 8.45
C SER A 23 1.74 -13.60 8.47
N GLU A 24 1.13 -13.56 9.65
CA GLU A 24 -0.32 -13.51 9.81
C GLU A 24 -0.73 -12.25 10.58
N VAL A 25 -1.85 -11.65 10.18
CA VAL A 25 -2.37 -10.44 10.81
C VAL A 25 -2.75 -10.69 12.27
N ALA A 26 -2.37 -9.75 13.14
CA ALA A 26 -2.67 -9.78 14.56
C ALA A 26 -3.33 -8.48 15.06
N ARG A 27 -3.25 -7.40 14.29
CA ARG A 27 -4.06 -6.18 14.43
C ARG A 27 -4.25 -5.57 13.06
N CYS A 28 -5.43 -5.02 12.77
CA CYS A 28 -5.69 -4.27 11.55
C CYS A 28 -6.42 -2.99 11.91
N SER A 29 -6.01 -1.89 11.29
CA SER A 29 -6.67 -0.60 11.39
C SER A 29 -7.14 -0.13 10.01
N VAL A 30 -8.36 0.37 9.93
CA VAL A 30 -8.94 1.02 8.75
C VAL A 30 -9.49 2.37 9.18
N ILE A 31 -9.12 3.43 8.45
CA ILE A 31 -9.57 4.80 8.70
C ILE A 31 -10.24 5.38 7.45
N ASP A 32 -11.14 6.33 7.65
CA ASP A 32 -11.72 7.12 6.56
C ASP A 32 -10.78 8.24 6.10
N TYR A 33 -11.18 8.98 5.06
CA TYR A 33 -10.44 10.11 4.53
C TYR A 33 -10.17 11.22 5.56
N HIS A 34 -10.99 11.36 6.59
CA HIS A 34 -10.82 12.36 7.65
C HIS A 34 -9.94 11.88 8.81
N GLY A 35 -9.47 10.63 8.77
CA GLY A 35 -8.68 10.02 9.82
C GLY A 35 -9.51 9.41 10.95
N ASN A 36 -10.83 9.31 10.79
CA ASN A 36 -11.68 8.64 11.77
C ASN A 36 -11.49 7.12 11.64
N VAL A 37 -11.39 6.45 12.80
CA VAL A 37 -11.23 4.99 12.84
C VAL A 37 -12.57 4.31 12.50
N LEU A 38 -12.56 3.52 11.43
CA LEU A 38 -13.67 2.67 11.01
C LEU A 38 -13.54 1.25 11.58
N PHE A 39 -12.30 0.79 11.76
CA PHE A 39 -11.95 -0.51 12.31
C PHE A 39 -10.57 -0.41 12.98
N ASP A 40 -10.42 -0.91 14.21
CA ASP A 40 -9.13 -1.09 14.88
C ASP A 40 -9.30 -2.25 15.87
N GLU A 41 -8.93 -3.45 15.45
CA GLU A 41 -9.17 -4.66 16.22
C GLU A 41 -7.93 -5.55 16.25
N TYR A 42 -7.71 -6.20 17.39
CA TYR A 42 -6.81 -7.34 17.46
C TYR A 42 -7.45 -8.56 16.81
N ILE A 43 -6.70 -9.24 15.96
CA ILE A 43 -7.15 -10.39 15.17
C ILE A 43 -6.40 -11.62 15.65
N ARG A 44 -7.10 -12.73 15.83
CA ARG A 44 -6.51 -14.00 16.22
C ARG A 44 -5.93 -14.67 14.97
N PRO A 45 -4.60 -14.87 14.90
CA PRO A 45 -3.97 -15.64 13.82
C PRO A 45 -4.53 -17.06 13.76
N ILE A 46 -4.58 -17.63 12.56
CA ILE A 46 -5.02 -19.01 12.31
C ILE A 46 -3.89 -19.96 12.74
N GLY A 47 -2.66 -19.65 12.36
CA GLY A 47 -1.49 -20.45 12.67
C GLY A 47 -1.04 -20.32 14.12
N GLN A 48 -0.30 -21.32 14.60
CA GLN A 48 0.36 -21.22 15.89
C GLN A 48 1.43 -20.12 15.84
N ILE A 49 1.29 -19.13 16.71
CA ILE A 49 2.25 -18.04 16.86
C ILE A 49 3.54 -18.59 17.48
N THR A 50 4.65 -18.42 16.78
CA THR A 50 5.99 -18.76 17.26
C THR A 50 6.87 -17.53 17.48
N ASP A 51 6.50 -16.39 16.87
CA ASP A 51 7.19 -15.12 17.05
C ASP A 51 6.18 -13.96 17.03
N TYR A 52 6.11 -13.18 18.10
CA TYR A 52 5.21 -12.02 18.16
C TYR A 52 5.73 -10.82 17.38
N ARG A 53 7.02 -10.77 17.06
CA ARG A 53 7.68 -9.62 16.42
C ARG A 53 7.43 -8.31 17.20
N SER A 54 7.25 -8.40 18.52
CA SER A 54 6.80 -7.28 19.36
C SER A 54 7.62 -5.98 19.23
N PRO A 55 8.94 -5.99 18.96
CA PRO A 55 9.68 -4.75 18.71
C PRO A 55 9.18 -3.95 17.51
N TRP A 56 8.57 -4.63 16.53
CA TRP A 56 7.97 -4.03 15.34
C TRP A 56 6.45 -3.97 15.46
N SER A 57 5.78 -5.09 15.76
CA SER A 57 4.32 -5.19 15.72
C SER A 57 3.60 -4.60 16.94
N GLY A 58 4.31 -4.44 18.05
CA GLY A 58 3.73 -4.12 19.35
C GLY A 58 2.82 -5.20 19.94
N ILE A 59 2.59 -6.31 19.25
CA ILE A 59 1.68 -7.38 19.68
C ILE A 59 2.29 -8.16 20.85
N ARG A 60 1.45 -8.43 21.85
CA ARG A 60 1.78 -9.22 23.03
C ARG A 60 0.70 -10.28 23.24
N LYS A 61 1.05 -11.38 23.90
CA LYS A 61 0.13 -12.50 24.16
C LYS A 61 -1.22 -12.07 24.75
N HIS A 62 -1.23 -11.10 25.66
CA HIS A 62 -2.46 -10.64 26.30
C HIS A 62 -3.41 -9.90 25.34
N HIS A 63 -2.90 -9.22 24.31
CA HIS A 63 -3.74 -8.58 23.28
C HIS A 63 -4.62 -9.62 22.57
N LEU A 64 -4.12 -10.85 22.40
CA LEU A 64 -4.78 -11.89 21.62
C LEU A 64 -5.75 -12.77 22.42
N THR A 65 -5.92 -12.50 23.72
CA THR A 65 -6.77 -13.33 24.60
C THR A 65 -8.26 -13.21 24.24
N LYS A 66 -8.69 -12.06 23.74
CA LYS A 66 -10.06 -11.77 23.29
C LYS A 66 -10.12 -11.28 21.85
N ALA A 67 -9.08 -11.58 21.06
CA ALA A 67 -8.98 -11.11 19.69
C ALA A 67 -10.08 -11.70 18.79
N MET A 68 -10.52 -10.89 17.84
CA MET A 68 -11.53 -11.24 16.85
C MET A 68 -11.09 -12.48 16.05
N PRO A 69 -11.98 -13.45 15.76
CA PRO A 69 -11.66 -14.53 14.82
C PRO A 69 -11.28 -13.95 13.45
N PHE A 70 -10.24 -14.51 12.82
CA PHE A 70 -9.75 -14.05 11.53
C PHE A 70 -10.84 -13.90 10.46
N SER A 71 -11.71 -14.91 10.31
CA SER A 71 -12.80 -14.87 9.31
C SER A 71 -13.71 -13.65 9.48
N HIS A 72 -14.12 -13.35 10.71
CA HIS A 72 -14.98 -12.19 11.00
C HIS A 72 -14.26 -10.87 10.72
N ALA A 73 -12.97 -10.78 11.07
CA ALA A 73 -12.18 -9.59 10.79
C ALA A 73 -12.01 -9.38 9.28
N ARG A 74 -11.68 -10.45 8.54
CA ARG A 74 -11.56 -10.44 7.08
C ARG A 74 -12.83 -9.95 6.41
N ASP A 75 -14.00 -10.48 6.79
CA ASP A 75 -15.28 -10.09 6.17
C ASP A 75 -15.64 -8.62 6.46
N ARG A 76 -15.37 -8.14 7.68
CA ARG A 76 -15.57 -6.73 8.05
C ARG A 76 -14.64 -5.81 7.27
N VAL A 77 -13.35 -6.15 7.17
CA VAL A 77 -12.38 -5.36 6.43
C VAL A 77 -12.73 -5.36 4.93
N GLN A 78 -13.04 -6.51 4.33
CA GLN A 78 -13.47 -6.60 2.93
C GLN A 78 -14.66 -5.68 2.64
N SER A 79 -15.66 -5.65 3.53
CA SER A 79 -16.83 -4.77 3.40
C SER A 79 -16.47 -3.29 3.48
N LEU A 80 -15.49 -2.93 4.32
CA LEU A 80 -15.00 -1.56 4.43
C LEU A 80 -14.22 -1.13 3.18
N LEU A 81 -13.45 -2.04 2.58
CA LEU A 81 -12.66 -1.76 1.38
C LEU A 81 -13.47 -1.76 0.08
N ASP A 82 -14.64 -2.40 0.07
CA ASP A 82 -15.41 -2.59 -1.15
C ASP A 82 -15.77 -1.25 -1.82
N SER A 83 -15.52 -1.19 -3.13
CA SER A 83 -15.75 -0.02 -4.00
C SER A 83 -15.10 1.28 -3.52
N LYS A 84 -13.95 1.22 -2.82
CA LYS A 84 -13.21 2.39 -2.31
C LYS A 84 -11.76 2.40 -2.75
N VAL A 85 -11.18 3.58 -2.93
CA VAL A 85 -9.74 3.72 -3.13
C VAL A 85 -9.02 3.35 -1.83
N LEU A 86 -8.06 2.43 -1.91
CA LEU A 86 -7.27 1.94 -0.79
C LEU A 86 -5.90 2.60 -0.76
N VAL A 87 -5.65 3.38 0.28
CA VAL A 87 -4.34 3.99 0.57
C VAL A 87 -3.59 3.20 1.62
N GLY A 88 -2.29 2.96 1.40
CA GLY A 88 -1.43 2.28 2.37
C GLY A 88 0.05 2.43 2.05
N HIS A 89 0.90 1.69 2.75
CA HIS A 89 2.34 1.69 2.51
C HIS A 89 2.87 0.25 2.42
N SER A 90 3.25 -0.19 1.23
CA SER A 90 3.53 -1.61 0.93
C SER A 90 2.32 -2.52 1.19
N VAL A 91 1.15 -2.05 0.77
CA VAL A 91 -0.18 -2.58 1.11
C VAL A 91 -0.41 -4.03 0.66
N GLN A 92 0.40 -4.52 -0.28
CA GLN A 92 0.37 -5.92 -0.70
C GLN A 92 0.64 -6.89 0.46
N PHE A 93 1.43 -6.49 1.46
CA PHE A 93 1.71 -7.34 2.61
C PHE A 93 0.49 -7.44 3.54
N ASP A 94 -0.23 -6.34 3.72
CA ASP A 94 -1.47 -6.27 4.49
C ASP A 94 -2.57 -7.10 3.83
N LEU A 95 -2.84 -6.86 2.55
CA LEU A 95 -3.85 -7.59 1.77
C LEU A 95 -3.58 -9.09 1.76
N LYS A 96 -2.31 -9.48 1.58
CA LYS A 96 -1.90 -10.89 1.67
C LYS A 96 -2.16 -11.48 3.05
N SER A 97 -1.88 -10.74 4.12
CA SER A 97 -2.10 -11.22 5.50
C SER A 97 -3.58 -11.34 5.88
N LEU A 98 -4.45 -10.58 5.21
CA LEU A 98 -5.90 -10.60 5.35
C LEU A 98 -6.59 -11.57 4.38
N ASP A 99 -5.85 -12.21 3.46
CA ASP A 99 -6.40 -13.02 2.37
C ASP A 99 -7.43 -12.26 1.52
N LEU A 100 -7.07 -11.03 1.14
CA LEU A 100 -7.90 -10.12 0.35
C LEU A 100 -7.20 -9.75 -0.97
N VAL A 101 -8.02 -9.47 -1.98
CA VAL A 101 -7.59 -8.90 -3.26
C VAL A 101 -8.33 -7.58 -3.47
N HIS A 102 -7.62 -6.54 -3.88
CA HIS A 102 -8.19 -5.24 -4.19
C HIS A 102 -7.82 -4.83 -5.61
N PRO A 103 -8.71 -4.19 -6.39
CA PRO A 103 -8.41 -3.80 -7.77
C PRO A 103 -7.19 -2.88 -7.83
N GLY A 104 -6.20 -3.22 -8.67
CA GLY A 104 -4.91 -2.51 -8.71
C GLY A 104 -5.05 -1.01 -9.02
N HIS A 105 -5.98 -0.64 -9.90
CA HIS A 105 -6.27 0.77 -10.23
C HIS A 105 -6.92 1.56 -9.09
N MET A 106 -7.42 0.87 -8.05
CA MET A 106 -7.98 1.47 -6.83
C MET A 106 -6.97 1.49 -5.68
N ILE A 107 -5.75 0.97 -5.88
CA ILE A 107 -4.68 1.01 -4.86
C ILE A 107 -3.84 2.29 -5.01
N ARG A 108 -3.52 2.91 -3.88
CA ARG A 108 -2.58 4.03 -3.75
C ARG A 108 -1.50 3.66 -2.73
N ASP A 109 -0.50 2.94 -3.21
CA ASP A 109 0.63 2.51 -2.38
C ASP A 109 1.71 3.60 -2.30
N THR A 110 1.80 4.24 -1.15
CA THR A 110 2.72 5.35 -0.88
C THR A 110 4.20 4.94 -0.93
N SER A 111 4.52 3.65 -0.87
CA SER A 111 5.90 3.15 -0.99
C SER A 111 6.42 3.09 -2.43
N CYS A 112 5.52 3.12 -3.42
CA CYS A 112 5.84 2.88 -4.82
C CYS A 112 5.58 4.09 -5.73
N THR A 113 4.86 5.10 -5.25
CA THR A 113 4.57 6.29 -6.07
C THR A 113 5.80 7.17 -6.27
N HIS A 114 6.11 7.45 -7.53
CA HIS A 114 7.19 8.34 -7.89
C HIS A 114 6.93 9.80 -7.46
N LEU A 115 5.67 10.18 -7.26
CA LEU A 115 5.27 11.52 -6.84
C LEU A 115 5.84 11.88 -5.46
N LEU A 116 5.70 10.97 -4.49
CA LEU A 116 6.24 11.16 -3.14
C LEU A 116 7.77 11.09 -3.13
N THR A 117 8.36 10.16 -3.87
CA THR A 117 9.82 10.03 -4.00
C THR A 117 10.43 11.31 -4.58
N ARG A 118 9.83 11.88 -5.64
CA ARG A 118 10.21 13.18 -6.23
C ARG A 118 10.08 14.31 -5.23
N LEU A 119 8.91 14.42 -4.57
CA LEU A 119 8.63 15.49 -3.61
C LEU A 119 9.59 15.45 -2.41
N ALA A 120 9.97 14.25 -1.96
CA ALA A 120 10.89 14.04 -0.84
C ALA A 120 12.37 14.25 -1.22
N GLY A 121 12.67 14.34 -2.52
CA GLY A 121 14.04 14.45 -3.04
C GLY A 121 14.83 13.15 -2.98
N PHE A 122 14.16 11.99 -3.01
CA PHE A 122 14.82 10.68 -3.11
C PHE A 122 15.06 10.28 -4.58
N PRO A 123 16.04 9.41 -4.87
CA PRO A 123 16.20 8.84 -6.21
C PRO A 123 14.96 8.05 -6.63
N ARG A 124 14.59 8.10 -7.92
CA ARG A 124 13.36 7.47 -8.45
C ARG A 124 13.24 5.97 -8.14
N GLU A 125 14.37 5.26 -8.15
CA GLU A 125 14.48 3.82 -7.89
C GLU A 125 14.27 3.47 -6.39
N HIS A 126 14.37 4.47 -5.51
CA HIS A 126 14.33 4.26 -4.08
C HIS A 126 12.88 4.12 -3.61
N ARG A 127 12.63 3.12 -2.75
CA ARG A 127 11.37 2.93 -2.02
C ARG A 127 11.60 3.33 -0.56
N PRO A 128 11.38 4.61 -0.19
CA PRO A 128 11.67 5.06 1.16
C PRO A 128 10.62 4.50 2.13
N SER A 129 11.03 4.23 3.36
CA SER A 129 10.09 3.76 4.38
C SER A 129 9.04 4.82 4.72
N LEU A 130 7.89 4.38 5.24
CA LEU A 130 6.84 5.26 5.74
C LEU A 130 7.40 6.29 6.72
N LYS A 131 8.28 5.86 7.64
CA LYS A 131 8.97 6.73 8.59
C LYS A 131 9.83 7.79 7.92
N ALA A 132 10.58 7.43 6.87
CA ALA A 132 11.42 8.36 6.13
C ALA A 132 10.58 9.40 5.38
N LEU A 133 9.55 8.97 4.65
CA LEU A 133 8.64 9.87 3.94
C LEU A 133 7.91 10.81 4.91
N THR A 134 7.34 10.26 5.98
CA THR A 134 6.57 11.04 6.97
C THR A 134 7.44 12.09 7.65
N ASN A 135 8.69 11.75 8.00
CA ASN A 135 9.62 12.73 8.57
C ASN A 135 9.99 13.81 7.55
N ARG A 136 10.31 13.42 6.30
CA ARG A 136 10.80 14.33 5.26
C ARG A 136 9.72 15.31 4.78
N LEU A 137 8.49 14.82 4.58
CA LEU A 137 7.41 15.55 3.92
C LEU A 137 6.38 16.15 4.88
N LEU A 138 6.12 15.49 6.01
CA LEU A 138 5.13 15.92 6.99
C LEU A 138 5.76 16.48 8.26
N HIS A 139 7.09 16.46 8.37
CA HIS A 139 7.85 16.86 9.57
C HIS A 139 7.37 16.14 10.85
N ARG A 140 6.82 14.93 10.70
CA ARG A 140 6.25 14.12 11.77
C ARG A 140 7.12 12.90 12.03
N LYS A 141 7.38 12.60 13.30
CA LYS A 141 8.02 11.35 13.72
C LYS A 141 6.95 10.34 14.11
N ILE A 142 6.96 9.19 13.45
CA ILE A 142 6.10 8.04 13.72
C ILE A 142 6.96 6.83 14.13
N GLN A 143 6.33 5.78 14.64
CA GLN A 143 7.02 4.54 15.05
C GLN A 143 8.15 4.86 16.04
N VAL A 144 7.81 5.64 17.07
CA VAL A 144 8.75 6.10 18.10
C VAL A 144 8.58 5.31 19.40
N GLY A 145 9.70 5.04 20.06
CA GLY A 145 9.74 4.28 21.32
C GLY A 145 9.92 2.78 21.12
N SER A 146 9.71 2.01 22.21
CA SER A 146 10.00 0.57 22.28
C SER A 146 8.75 -0.31 22.36
N ARG A 147 7.57 0.27 22.13
CA ARG A 147 6.28 -0.44 22.24
C ARG A 147 5.86 -1.14 20.95
N GLY A 148 6.67 -1.07 19.90
CA GLY A 148 6.28 -1.44 18.54
C GLY A 148 5.51 -0.32 17.84
N HIS A 149 5.07 -0.61 16.61
CA HIS A 149 4.33 0.28 15.75
C HIS A 149 2.85 0.30 16.15
N CYS A 150 2.12 1.25 15.57
CA CYS A 150 0.70 1.42 15.78
C CYS A 150 0.03 1.56 14.42
N SER A 151 -0.65 0.51 13.97
CA SER A 151 -1.40 0.55 12.70
C SER A 151 -2.31 1.76 12.49
N VAL A 152 -2.92 2.34 13.54
CA VAL A 152 -3.69 3.59 13.39
C VAL A 152 -2.78 4.78 13.04
N GLU A 153 -1.60 4.89 13.67
CA GLU A 153 -0.61 5.94 13.37
C GLU A 153 -0.10 5.77 11.93
N ASP A 154 0.22 4.54 11.54
CA ASP A 154 0.80 4.22 10.25
C ASP A 154 -0.21 4.41 9.09
N ALA A 155 -1.47 4.00 9.28
CA ALA A 155 -2.55 4.28 8.33
C ALA A 155 -2.79 5.79 8.16
N ASN A 156 -2.81 6.56 9.26
CA ASN A 156 -2.91 8.03 9.18
C ASN A 156 -1.70 8.64 8.46
N ALA A 157 -0.51 8.11 8.70
CA ALA A 157 0.69 8.57 8.01
C ALA A 157 0.66 8.31 6.50
N ALA A 158 0.22 7.13 6.08
CA ALA A 158 0.04 6.82 4.67
C ALA A 158 -1.03 7.73 4.02
N LEU A 159 -2.15 7.94 4.69
CA LEU A 159 -3.23 8.83 4.21
C LEU A 159 -2.76 10.28 4.05
N ASP A 160 -2.04 10.82 5.03
CA ASP A 160 -1.54 12.19 4.97
C ASP A 160 -0.49 12.37 3.87
N LEU A 161 0.35 11.35 3.63
CA LEU A 161 1.28 11.36 2.50
C LEU A 161 0.52 11.36 1.17
N TYR A 162 -0.49 10.50 1.01
CA TYR A 162 -1.33 10.48 -0.18
C TYR A 162 -1.95 11.86 -0.45
N LYS A 163 -2.50 12.53 0.57
CA LYS A 163 -3.11 13.87 0.43
C LYS A 163 -2.16 14.94 -0.09
N LEU A 164 -0.84 14.82 0.10
CA LEU A 164 0.14 15.75 -0.46
C LEU A 164 0.18 15.73 -2.00
N VAL A 165 -0.17 14.60 -2.60
CA VAL A 165 -0.04 14.33 -4.03
C VAL A 165 -1.36 13.90 -4.68
N GLU A 166 -2.47 13.88 -3.93
CA GLU A 166 -3.79 13.37 -4.33
C GLU A 166 -4.22 13.90 -5.70
N GLY A 167 -4.17 15.22 -5.91
CA GLY A 167 -4.62 15.83 -7.16
C GLY A 167 -3.83 15.35 -8.39
N GLU A 168 -2.51 15.16 -8.27
CA GLU A 168 -1.68 14.66 -9.38
C GLU A 168 -1.86 13.14 -9.54
N TRP A 169 -1.95 12.39 -8.44
CA TRP A 169 -2.08 10.94 -8.45
C TRP A 169 -3.42 10.50 -9.06
N GLU A 170 -4.54 11.11 -8.64
CA GLU A 170 -5.85 10.74 -9.18
C GLU A 170 -5.97 11.09 -10.67
N ARG A 171 -5.36 12.19 -11.12
CA ARG A 171 -5.27 12.52 -12.55
C ARG A 171 -4.49 11.47 -13.34
N GLU A 172 -3.35 10.99 -12.82
CA GLU A 172 -2.56 9.94 -13.48
C GLU A 172 -3.30 8.60 -13.54
N ALA A 173 -4.02 8.25 -12.47
CA ALA A 173 -4.82 7.04 -12.41
C ALA A 173 -6.01 7.08 -13.39
N GLU A 174 -6.71 8.22 -13.48
CA GLU A 174 -7.80 8.41 -14.45
C GLU A 174 -7.32 8.31 -15.91
N LEU A 175 -6.13 8.84 -16.23
CA LEU A 175 -5.55 8.73 -17.56
C LEU A 175 -5.19 7.28 -17.90
N SER A 176 -4.57 6.58 -16.96
CA SER A 176 -4.18 5.17 -17.15
C SER A 176 -5.40 4.27 -17.40
N LEU A 177 -6.51 4.54 -16.72
CA LEU A 177 -7.78 3.82 -16.94
C LEU A 177 -8.40 4.06 -18.33
N ARG A 178 -8.21 5.26 -18.90
CA ARG A 178 -8.68 5.58 -20.26
C ARG A 178 -7.84 4.85 -21.30
N ASP A 179 -6.52 4.84 -21.13
CA ASP A 179 -5.60 4.17 -22.06
C ASP A 179 -5.82 2.64 -22.10
N GLU A 180 -6.17 2.01 -20.96
CA GLU A 180 -6.54 0.57 -20.96
C GLU A 180 -7.87 0.27 -21.65
N GLN A 181 -8.78 1.27 -21.73
CA GLN A 181 -10.10 1.11 -22.35
C GLN A 181 -10.11 1.43 -23.85
N ASP A 182 -9.09 2.12 -24.36
CA ASP A 182 -8.96 2.49 -25.78
C ASP A 182 -7.74 1.80 -26.40
N PRO A 183 -7.85 0.51 -26.81
CA PRO A 183 -6.78 -0.20 -27.49
C PRO A 183 -6.69 0.31 -28.94
N THR A 184 -6.25 1.55 -29.13
CA THR A 184 -5.86 2.01 -30.46
C THR A 184 -4.69 1.13 -30.92
N PRO A 185 -4.83 0.40 -32.05
CA PRO A 185 -3.71 -0.37 -32.56
C PRO A 185 -2.57 0.61 -32.90
N PRO A 186 -1.30 0.23 -32.69
CA PRO A 186 -0.18 1.10 -33.00
C PRO A 186 -0.27 1.56 -34.46
N SER A 187 -0.47 2.86 -34.65
CA SER A 187 -0.40 3.50 -35.95
C SER A 187 1.05 3.50 -36.39
N TYR A 188 1.47 2.47 -37.14
CA TYR A 188 2.74 2.42 -37.85
C TYR A 188 2.81 3.43 -39.02
N ALA A 189 1.83 4.32 -39.17
CA ALA A 189 1.75 5.29 -40.25
C ALA A 189 2.33 6.66 -39.86
N SER A 190 3.60 6.72 -39.47
CA SER A 190 4.43 7.93 -39.62
C SER A 190 5.90 7.59 -39.40
N SER A 191 6.45 6.69 -40.22
CA SER A 191 7.90 6.50 -40.34
C SER A 191 8.26 6.17 -41.78
N GLN A 192 7.89 7.05 -42.71
CA GLN A 192 8.46 7.07 -44.07
C GLN A 192 9.80 7.83 -44.12
N HIS A 193 10.59 7.85 -43.03
CA HIS A 193 11.81 8.67 -42.95
C HIS A 193 13.05 7.94 -42.42
N PHE A 194 13.07 6.60 -42.43
CA PHE A 194 14.25 5.78 -42.07
C PHE A 194 14.41 4.55 -42.98
N LEU A 195 14.37 4.77 -44.30
CA LEU A 195 14.87 3.81 -45.28
C LEU A 195 15.73 4.57 -46.30
N ASN A 196 16.86 5.09 -45.83
CA ASN A 196 17.99 5.46 -46.67
C ASN A 196 19.25 4.96 -45.95
N ASP A 197 19.41 3.64 -45.94
CA ASP A 197 20.63 2.97 -45.48
C ASP A 197 21.64 2.89 -46.63
N GLU A 198 22.45 3.94 -46.80
CA GLU A 198 23.76 3.84 -47.46
C GLU A 198 24.85 3.76 -46.37
N TYR A 199 24.98 2.61 -45.71
CA TYR A 199 26.23 2.27 -45.03
C TYR A 199 26.34 0.76 -44.78
N TRP A 200 26.86 0.02 -45.76
CA TRP A 200 27.52 -1.25 -45.48
C TRP A 200 28.80 -1.37 -46.30
N PRO A 201 29.98 -1.60 -45.68
CA PRO A 201 31.18 -1.88 -46.44
C PRO A 201 31.08 -3.29 -47.04
N HIS A 202 31.39 -3.40 -48.35
CA HIS A 202 31.46 -4.70 -49.00
C HIS A 202 32.61 -5.55 -48.41
N PRO A 203 32.39 -6.86 -48.21
CA PRO A 203 33.41 -7.75 -47.67
C PRO A 203 34.56 -7.98 -48.68
N PRO A 204 35.76 -8.34 -48.18
CA PRO A 204 36.96 -8.53 -49.01
C PRO A 204 36.88 -9.73 -49.95
#